data_AF-A0A3E0DEX3-F1
#
_entry.id   AF-A0A3E0DEX3-F1
#
_cell.length_a   1.000
_cell.length_b   1.000
_cell.length_c   1.000
_cell.angle_alpha   90.00
_cell.angle_beta   90.00
_cell.angle_gamma   90.00
#
_symmetry.space_group_name_H-M   'P 1'
#
loop_
_entity.id
_entity.type
_entity.pdbx_description
1 polymer ?
#
loop_
_entity_poly.entity_id
_entity_poly.type
_entity_poly.pdbx_seq_one_letter_code
_entity_poly.pdbx_strand_id
1 'polypeptide(L)' 'MKRIKTIEQFSILIALAVIISASSLKSIPIALSILLFGVIFQIYIYILYKKEGKGGEFLKGRVGPLLVGVSLIIFFLFKD' A
#
# COMPACT_ATOMS: atom_id res chain seq x y z
N MET A 1 -15.72 11.88 -8.09
CA MET A 1 -15.48 10.60 -8.82
C MET A 1 -14.23 10.59 -9.72
N LYS A 2 -14.04 11.51 -10.70
CA LYS A 2 -12.84 11.49 -11.59
C LYS A 2 -11.50 11.58 -10.83
N ARG A 3 -11.35 12.50 -9.87
CA ARG A 3 -10.11 12.65 -9.08
C ARG A 3 -9.72 11.40 -8.29
N ILE A 4 -10.70 10.73 -7.67
CA ILE A 4 -10.46 9.54 -6.86
C ILE A 4 -9.95 8.37 -7.72
N LYS A 5 -10.56 8.17 -8.90
CA LYS A 5 -10.09 7.15 -9.87
C LYS A 5 -8.68 7.42 -10.38
N THR A 6 -8.33 8.69 -10.65
CA THR A 6 -6.96 9.07 -11.05
C THR A 6 -5.95 8.76 -9.95
N ILE A 7 -6.30 9.01 -8.68
CA ILE A 7 -5.45 8.69 -7.52
C ILE A 7 -5.31 7.17 -7.34
N GLU A 8 -6.38 6.39 -7.55
CA GLU A 8 -6.30 4.92 -7.52
C GLU A 8 -5.37 4.36 -8.61
N GLN A 9 -5.49 4.83 -9.85
CA GLN A 9 -4.62 4.39 -10.95
C GLN A 9 -3.15 4.76 -10.71
N PHE A 10 -2.91 5.96 -10.18
CA PHE A 10 -1.57 6.40 -9.79
C PHE A 10 -0.98 5.53 -8.68
N SER A 11 -1.81 5.12 -7.71
CA SER A 11 -1.41 4.24 -6.61
C SER A 11 -1.03 2.84 -7.10
N ILE A 12 -1.72 2.30 -8.11
CA ILE A 12 -1.38 1.01 -8.75
C ILE A 12 -0.03 1.13 -9.49
N LEU A 13 0.19 2.23 -10.20
CA LEU A 13 1.44 2.51 -10.93
C LEU A 13 2.63 2.61 -9.96
N ILE A 14 2.45 3.30 -8.84
CA ILE A 14 3.44 3.37 -7.76
C ILE A 14 3.72 1.97 -7.22
N ALA A 15 2.68 1.18 -6.92
CA ALA A 15 2.85 -0.17 -6.37
C ALA A 15 3.65 -1.09 -7.33
N LEU A 16 3.42 -1.00 -8.63
CA LEU A 16 4.20 -1.72 -9.65
C LEU A 16 5.67 -1.29 -9.68
N ALA A 17 5.93 0.02 -9.71
CA ALA A 17 7.29 0.56 -9.67
C ALA A 17 8.04 0.11 -8.40
N VAL A 18 7.33 0.13 -7.28
CA VAL A 18 7.76 -0.35 -5.95
C VAL A 18 8.18 -1.82 -5.97
N ILE A 19 7.33 -2.71 -6.53
CA ILE A 19 7.62 -4.14 -6.62
C ILE A 19 8.87 -4.39 -7.49
N ILE A 20 8.98 -3.68 -8.61
CA ILE A 20 10.13 -3.79 -9.53
C ILE A 20 11.41 -3.32 -8.84
N SER A 21 11.38 -2.17 -8.15
CA SER A 21 12.53 -1.65 -7.41
C SER A 21 12.95 -2.56 -6.25
N ALA A 22 11.99 -3.09 -5.49
CA ALA A 22 12.27 -4.03 -4.40
C ALA A 22 12.91 -5.34 -4.90
N SER A 23 12.44 -5.86 -6.05
CA SER A 23 13.00 -7.06 -6.69
C SER A 23 14.44 -6.83 -7.17
N SER A 24 14.73 -5.65 -7.75
CA SER A 24 16.08 -5.32 -8.24
C SER A 24 17.09 -4.99 -7.15
N LEU A 25 16.67 -4.36 -6.05
CA LEU A 25 17.62 -3.81 -5.07
C LEU A 25 18.10 -4.79 -3.99
N LYS A 26 17.53 -6.01 -3.87
CA LYS A 26 17.93 -7.07 -2.90
C LYS A 26 18.29 -6.58 -1.48
N SER A 27 17.80 -5.41 -1.08
CA SER A 27 18.20 -4.74 0.15
C SER A 27 16.96 -4.64 1.03
N ILE A 28 17.00 -5.38 2.14
CA ILE A 28 15.93 -5.46 3.14
C ILE A 28 15.43 -4.05 3.57
N PRO A 29 16.30 -3.05 3.82
CA PRO A 29 15.87 -1.69 4.19
C PRO A 29 15.05 -0.97 3.11
N ILE A 30 15.38 -1.20 1.83
CA ILE A 30 14.68 -0.57 0.70
C ILE A 30 13.31 -1.22 0.52
N ALA A 31 13.24 -2.55 0.61
CA ALA A 31 11.97 -3.28 0.57
C ALA A 31 11.04 -2.85 1.72
N LEU A 32 11.58 -2.68 2.93
CA LEU A 32 10.82 -2.19 4.09
C LEU A 32 10.32 -0.76 3.91
N SER A 33 11.17 0.15 3.44
CA SER A 33 10.79 1.55 3.19
C SER A 33 9.67 1.65 2.14
N ILE A 34 9.75 0.83 1.12
CA ILE A 34 8.78 0.71 0.04
C ILE A 34 7.44 0.16 0.54
N LEU A 35 7.47 -0.91 1.35
CA LEU A 35 6.28 -1.50 1.98
C LEU A 35 5.60 -0.49 2.92
N LEU A 36 6.40 0.21 3.74
CA LEU A 36 5.90 1.24 4.66
C LEU A 36 5.23 2.39 3.89
N PHE A 37 5.84 2.83 2.78
CA PHE A 37 5.27 3.84 1.90
C PHE A 37 3.91 3.40 1.31
N GLY A 38 3.80 2.14 0.86
CA GLY A 38 2.54 1.57 0.38
C GLY A 38 1.43 1.58 1.43
N VAL A 39 1.75 1.21 2.68
CA VAL A 39 0.80 1.23 3.80
C VAL A 39 0.32 2.65 4.11
N ILE A 40 1.24 3.63 4.18
CA ILE A 40 0.90 5.04 4.41
C ILE A 40 -0.04 5.55 3.31
N PHE A 41 0.25 5.22 2.05
CA PHE A 41 -0.57 5.67 0.92
C PHE A 41 -1.96 5.02 0.91
N GLN A 42 -2.07 3.73 1.27
CA GLN A 42 -3.37 3.07 1.45
C GLN A 42 -4.19 3.69 2.58
N ILE A 43 -3.57 4.05 3.72
CA ILE A 43 -4.23 4.76 4.82
C ILE A 43 -4.74 6.12 4.35
N TYR A 44 -3.94 6.85 3.57
CA TYR A 44 -4.35 8.14 3.01
C TYR A 44 -5.58 8.02 2.10
N ILE A 45 -5.58 7.04 1.18
CA ILE A 45 -6.75 6.81 0.32
C ILE A 45 -7.97 6.37 1.15
N TYR A 46 -7.78 5.53 2.17
CA TYR A 46 -8.85 5.15 3.09
C TYR A 46 -9.48 6.36 3.79
N ILE A 47 -8.66 7.30 4.30
CA ILE A 47 -9.15 8.53 4.93
C ILE A 47 -9.97 9.35 3.92
N LEU A 48 -9.52 9.43 2.67
CA LEU A 48 -10.25 10.10 1.59
C LEU A 48 -11.61 9.46 1.32
N TYR A 49 -11.66 8.12 1.21
CA TYR A 49 -12.90 7.37 1.04
C TYR A 49 -13.83 7.46 2.26
N LYS A 50 -13.27 7.48 3.47
CA LYS A 50 -14.01 7.64 4.72
C LYS A 50 -14.69 9.02 4.78
N LYS A 51 -14.01 10.09 4.34
CA LYS A 51 -14.59 11.43 4.25
C LYS A 51 -15.77 11.53 3.28
N GLU A 52 -15.80 10.68 2.25
CA GLU A 52 -16.94 10.59 1.31
C GLU A 52 -18.01 9.56 1.74
N GLY A 53 -17.93 9.02 2.96
CA GLY A 53 -18.89 8.03 3.48
C GLY A 53 -18.73 6.61 2.90
N LYS A 54 -17.70 6.37 2.07
CA LYS A 54 -17.44 5.09 1.37
C LYS A 54 -16.31 4.27 1.99
N GLY A 55 -15.90 4.59 3.22
CA GLY A 55 -14.81 3.91 3.91
C GLY A 55 -15.04 2.40 4.09
N GLY A 56 -16.29 1.98 4.30
CA GLY A 56 -16.65 0.56 4.43
C GLY A 56 -16.49 -0.24 3.13
N GLU A 57 -16.83 0.35 1.98
CA GLU A 57 -16.63 -0.27 0.67
C GLU A 57 -15.14 -0.40 0.32
N PHE A 58 -14.34 0.62 0.68
CA PHE A 58 -12.89 0.60 0.48
C PHE A 58 -12.22 -0.55 1.27
N LEU A 59 -12.65 -0.77 2.52
CA LEU A 59 -12.10 -1.84 3.37
C LEU A 59 -12.49 -3.24 2.89
N LYS A 60 -13.73 -3.44 2.43
CA LYS A 60 -14.23 -4.76 2.01
C LYS A 60 -13.38 -5.44 0.93
N GLY A 61 -12.72 -4.68 0.06
CA GLY A 61 -11.87 -5.21 -1.01
C GLY A 61 -10.36 -5.05 -0.78
N ARG A 62 -9.92 -4.22 0.17
CA ARG A 62 -8.50 -3.84 0.32
C ARG A 62 -7.88 -4.16 1.69
N VAL A 63 -8.64 -4.71 2.64
CA VAL A 63 -8.13 -5.22 3.92
C VAL A 63 -7.14 -6.37 3.73
N GLY A 64 -7.36 -7.25 2.75
CA GLY A 64 -6.43 -8.35 2.45
C GLY A 64 -5.01 -7.86 2.11
N PRO A 65 -4.85 -6.98 1.09
CA PRO A 65 -3.56 -6.36 0.77
C PRO A 65 -2.90 -5.63 1.94
N LEU A 66 -3.69 -4.93 2.79
CA LEU A 66 -3.20 -4.27 3.99
C LEU A 66 -2.64 -5.27 5.01
N LEU A 67 -3.38 -6.34 5.31
CA LEU A 67 -2.95 -7.37 6.26
C LEU A 67 -1.72 -8.14 5.75
N VAL A 68 -1.67 -8.46 4.46
CA VAL A 68 -0.52 -9.12 3.83
C VAL A 68 0.71 -8.21 3.87
N GLY A 69 0.55 -6.92 3.54
CA GLY A 69 1.64 -5.94 3.60
C GLY A 69 2.21 -5.78 5.01
N VAL A 70 1.35 -5.64 6.02
CA VAL A 70 1.77 -5.53 7.43
C VAL A 70 2.43 -6.82 7.92
N SER A 71 1.90 -8.00 7.54
CA SER A 71 2.48 -9.29 7.92
C SER A 71 3.86 -9.50 7.32
N LEU A 72 4.08 -9.07 6.08
CA LEU A 72 5.40 -9.07 5.43
C LEU A 72 6.39 -8.16 6.12
N ILE A 73 5.98 -6.95 6.53
CA ILE A 73 6.82 -6.02 7.28
C ILE A 73 7.26 -6.65 8.61
N ILE A 74 6.34 -7.24 9.36
CA ILE A 74 6.63 -7.93 10.62
C ILE A 74 7.58 -9.10 10.38
N PHE A 75 7.31 -9.93 9.36
CA PHE A 75 8.17 -11.07 9.03
C PHE A 75 9.61 -10.64 8.70
N PHE A 76 9.80 -9.56 7.93
CA PHE A 76 11.14 -9.05 7.62
C PHE A 76 11.83 -8.43 8.84
N LEU A 77 11.10 -7.72 9.71
CA LEU A 77 11.67 -7.13 10.93
C LEU A 77 12.11 -8.16 11.97
N PHE A 78 11.47 -9.33 12.03
CA PHE A 78 11.78 -10.40 13.01
C PHE A 78 12.71 -11.50 12.46
N LYS A 79 13.07 -11.43 11.17
CA LYS A 79 13.96 -12.41 10.53
C LYS A 79 15.44 -12.02 10.62
N ASP A 80 15.74 -10.74 10.84
CA ASP A 80 17.04 -10.24 11.30
C ASP A 80 17.16 -10.39 12.83
#